data_AF-J7QBR8-F1
#
_entry.id   AF-J7QBR8-F1
#
_cell.length_a   1.000
_cell.length_b   1.000
_cell.length_c   1.000
_cell.angle_alpha   90.00
_cell.angle_beta   90.00
_cell.angle_gamma   90.00
#
_symmetry.space_group_name_H-M   'P 1'
#
loop_
_entity.id
_entity.type
_entity.pdbx_description
1 polymer ?
#
loop_
_entity_poly.entity_id
_entity_poly.type
_entity_poly.pdbx_seq_one_letter_code
_entity_poly.pdbx_strand_id
1 'polypeptide(L)'
;QVEEVKCLIRIVPVWSTGIIYYVAVVQQSTYVVFSALQSDRRLGSSFHVPAASFTVFAMLAQTLWIPIYDRLLVPRLRKVTGKDEGFTLLQRQGIGIALSTVAMIVSAVVEDRRRDIALNQPNIGTTQTGGGISAMSSFWMVPQLMILGLSEAFNLISQIEFYYKEIPEHMRSVAGALAFCNLALGNYLSGFLTTIVHRTTGAGQNWLAQDLNKGRLDLFYWMIAGIGVFNFVYFMICARWYRFKGTRDA
;
A
#
# COMPACT_ATOMS: atom_id res chain seq x y z
N GLN A 1 -2.00 -34.66 -6.41
CA GLN A 1 -1.96 -33.88 -7.67
C GLN A 1 -3.25 -33.15 -8.00
N VAL A 2 -4.36 -33.80 -8.40
CA VAL A 2 -5.59 -33.06 -8.81
C VAL A 2 -6.18 -32.21 -7.69
N GLU A 3 -6.13 -32.69 -6.45
CA GLU A 3 -6.66 -31.98 -5.27
C GLU A 3 -5.78 -30.78 -4.84
N GLU A 4 -4.47 -30.88 -5.08
CA GLU A 4 -3.49 -29.82 -4.84
C GLU A 4 -3.68 -28.66 -5.82
N VAL A 5 -3.86 -28.98 -7.11
CA VAL A 5 -4.14 -27.99 -8.16
C VAL A 5 -5.50 -27.32 -7.92
N LYS A 6 -6.53 -28.08 -7.53
CA LYS A 6 -7.84 -27.53 -7.15
C LYS A 6 -7.74 -26.55 -5.97
N CYS A 7 -6.87 -26.85 -4.99
CA CYS A 7 -6.62 -25.95 -3.87
C CYS A 7 -5.98 -24.64 -4.32
N LEU A 8 -4.94 -24.69 -5.16
CA LEU A 8 -4.30 -23.49 -5.71
C LEU A 8 -5.28 -22.65 -6.53
N ILE A 9 -6.05 -23.26 -7.44
CA ILE A 9 -7.05 -22.56 -8.27
C ILE A 9 -8.08 -21.82 -7.41
N ARG A 10 -8.45 -22.39 -6.26
CA ARG A 10 -9.41 -21.74 -5.35
C ARG A 10 -8.84 -20.47 -4.72
N ILE A 11 -7.54 -20.44 -4.43
CA ILE A 11 -6.84 -19.31 -3.79
C ILE A 11 -6.57 -18.19 -4.80
N VAL A 12 -6.38 -18.50 -6.09
CA VAL A 12 -6.03 -17.54 -7.15
C VAL A 12 -6.87 -16.25 -7.15
N PRO A 13 -8.21 -16.27 -7.02
CA PRO A 13 -9.01 -15.05 -7.00
C PRO A 13 -8.61 -14.12 -5.85
N VAL A 14 -8.48 -14.64 -4.63
CA VAL A 14 -8.08 -13.87 -3.44
C VAL A 14 -6.61 -13.43 -3.56
N TRP A 15 -5.73 -14.32 -4.02
CA TRP A 15 -4.32 -14.04 -4.25
C TRP A 15 -4.11 -12.90 -5.25
N SER A 16 -4.89 -12.86 -6.35
CA SER A 16 -4.79 -11.83 -7.38
C SER A 16 -5.07 -10.42 -6.87
N THR A 17 -5.92 -10.27 -5.84
CA THR A 17 -6.16 -8.96 -5.18
C THR A 17 -4.91 -8.40 -4.50
N GLY A 18 -4.01 -9.30 -4.08
CA GLY A 18 -2.71 -8.95 -3.52
C GLY A 18 -1.81 -8.26 -4.53
N ILE A 19 -1.86 -8.66 -5.81
CA ILE A 19 -1.08 -8.02 -6.89
C ILE A 19 -1.42 -6.53 -6.99
N ILE A 20 -2.72 -6.21 -7.04
CA ILE A 20 -3.19 -4.82 -7.15
C ILE A 20 -2.89 -4.05 -5.86
N TYR A 21 -3.01 -4.68 -4.70
CA TYR A 21 -2.60 -4.09 -3.42
C TYR A 21 -1.13 -3.65 -3.43
N TYR A 22 -0.23 -4.50 -3.93
CA TYR A 22 1.20 -4.18 -3.99
C TYR A 22 1.54 -3.04 -4.94
N VAL A 23 0.69 -2.74 -5.95
CA VAL A 23 0.87 -1.54 -6.77
C VAL A 23 0.87 -0.30 -5.90
N ALA A 24 -0.13 -0.13 -5.02
CA ALA A 24 -0.21 1.03 -4.14
C ALA A 24 1.02 1.12 -3.20
N VAL A 25 1.46 -0.01 -2.65
CA VAL A 25 2.65 -0.09 -1.78
C VAL A 25 3.92 0.35 -2.50
N VAL A 26 4.18 -0.20 -3.70
CA VAL A 26 5.38 0.07 -4.48
C VAL A 26 5.42 1.54 -4.93
N GLN A 27 4.29 2.06 -5.41
CA GLN A 27 4.18 3.43 -5.87
C GLN A 27 4.38 4.42 -4.71
N GLN A 28 3.77 4.15 -3.56
CA GLN A 28 3.95 4.97 -2.37
C GLN A 28 5.40 4.98 -1.89
N SER A 29 6.06 3.83 -1.86
CA SER A 29 7.48 3.71 -1.45
C SER A 29 8.42 4.48 -2.37
N THR A 30 8.09 4.59 -3.66
CA THR A 30 8.91 5.27 -4.66
C THR A 30 8.66 6.78 -4.65
N TYR A 31 7.39 7.20 -4.81
CA TYR A 31 7.05 8.61 -5.00
C TYR A 31 7.08 9.45 -3.71
N VAL A 32 6.95 8.82 -2.53
CA VAL A 32 7.11 9.55 -1.26
C VAL A 32 8.51 10.14 -1.12
N VAL A 33 9.54 9.45 -1.63
CA VAL A 33 10.93 9.93 -1.57
C VAL A 33 11.09 11.16 -2.46
N PHE A 34 10.57 11.10 -3.69
CA PHE A 34 10.61 12.25 -4.60
C PHE A 34 9.84 13.45 -4.05
N SER A 35 8.66 13.21 -3.49
CA SER A 35 7.84 14.25 -2.88
C SER A 35 8.55 14.88 -1.68
N ALA A 36 9.19 14.06 -0.84
CA ALA A 36 9.96 14.55 0.30
C ALA A 36 11.18 15.38 -0.15
N LEU A 37 11.84 15.02 -1.26
CA LEU A 37 12.95 15.81 -1.81
C LEU A 37 12.52 17.21 -2.26
N GLN A 38 11.27 17.39 -2.73
CA GLN A 38 10.69 18.67 -3.16
C GLN A 38 9.82 19.34 -2.07
N SER A 39 10.04 18.99 -0.80
CA SER A 39 9.37 19.55 0.38
C SER A 39 10.40 19.99 1.41
N ASP A 40 10.00 20.83 2.37
CA ASP A 40 10.90 21.29 3.43
C ASP A 40 11.17 20.17 4.45
N ARG A 41 12.41 19.67 4.43
CA ARG A 41 12.92 18.59 5.30
C ARG A 41 13.68 19.10 6.52
N ARG A 42 13.67 20.41 6.79
CA ARG A 42 14.36 20.98 7.95
C ARG A 42 13.67 20.59 9.25
N LEU A 43 14.47 20.06 10.17
CA LEU A 43 14.10 19.81 11.56
C LEU A 43 14.91 20.76 12.44
N GLY A 44 14.28 21.84 12.89
CA GLY A 44 14.96 22.93 13.59
C GLY A 44 15.81 23.79 12.66
N SER A 45 16.88 24.39 13.18
CA SER A 45 17.67 25.40 12.47
C SER A 45 18.78 24.84 11.56
N SER A 46 19.21 23.59 11.72
CA SER A 46 20.41 23.05 11.05
C SER A 46 20.22 21.66 10.43
N PHE A 47 19.33 20.82 10.98
CA PHE A 47 19.23 19.42 10.55
C PHE A 47 18.28 19.26 9.37
N HIS A 48 18.74 18.55 8.32
CA HIS A 48 17.92 18.18 7.18
C HIS A 48 17.69 16.67 7.19
N VAL A 49 16.44 16.25 7.32
CA VAL A 49 16.08 14.84 7.33
C VAL A 49 16.29 14.24 5.92
N PRO A 50 16.98 13.09 5.77
CA PRO A 50 17.08 12.41 4.49
C PRO A 50 15.69 12.04 3.94
N ALA A 51 15.41 12.30 2.67
CA ALA A 51 14.09 12.01 2.09
C ALA A 51 13.70 10.52 2.19
N ALA A 52 14.68 9.62 2.01
CA ALA A 52 14.47 8.18 2.10
C ALA A 52 14.18 7.70 3.53
N SER A 53 14.59 8.44 4.57
CA SER A 53 14.37 8.01 5.97
C SER A 53 12.93 8.17 6.42
N PHE A 54 12.05 8.83 5.65
CA PHE A 54 10.63 8.91 5.98
C PHE A 54 9.95 7.54 6.01
N THR A 55 10.46 6.55 5.26
CA THR A 55 9.95 5.17 5.28
C THR A 55 9.95 4.55 6.68
N VAL A 56 10.81 5.03 7.59
CA VAL A 56 10.84 4.59 8.99
C VAL A 56 9.49 4.78 9.69
N PHE A 57 8.70 5.81 9.35
CA PHE A 57 7.37 5.99 9.94
C PHE A 57 6.41 4.84 9.59
N ALA A 58 6.47 4.31 8.37
CA ALA A 58 5.70 3.13 8.00
C ALA A 58 6.18 1.89 8.77
N MET A 59 7.50 1.70 8.91
CA MET A 59 8.08 0.60 9.68
C MET A 59 7.70 0.68 11.17
N LEU A 60 7.70 1.88 11.75
CA LEU A 60 7.27 2.12 13.12
C LEU A 60 5.78 1.83 13.29
N ALA A 61 4.92 2.30 12.36
CA ALA A 61 3.49 2.00 12.39
C ALA A 61 3.22 0.49 12.36
N GLN A 62 3.88 -0.23 11.45
CA GLN A 62 3.77 -1.68 11.35
C GLN A 62 4.27 -2.37 12.63
N THR A 63 5.41 -1.94 13.17
CA THR A 63 6.02 -2.55 14.36
C THR A 63 5.18 -2.30 15.61
N LEU A 64 4.64 -1.08 15.78
CA LEU A 64 3.75 -0.73 16.89
C LEU A 64 2.39 -1.44 16.76
N TRP A 65 1.96 -1.75 15.54
CA TRP A 65 0.72 -2.47 15.32
C TRP A 65 0.75 -3.89 15.89
N ILE A 66 1.87 -4.61 15.79
CA ILE A 66 2.00 -6.00 16.28
C ILE A 66 1.61 -6.14 17.76
N PRO A 67 2.24 -5.43 18.73
CA PRO A 67 1.86 -5.56 20.13
C PRO A 67 0.45 -5.03 20.41
N ILE A 68 -0.03 -4.03 19.64
CA ILE A 68 -1.42 -3.55 19.76
C ILE A 68 -2.40 -4.64 19.35
N TYR A 69 -2.12 -5.33 18.24
CA TYR A 69 -2.96 -6.41 17.76
C TYR A 69 -2.97 -7.57 18.76
N ASP A 70 -1.80 -8.08 19.14
CA ASP A 70 -1.66 -9.28 19.96
C ASP A 70 -2.12 -9.06 21.41
N ARG A 71 -1.82 -7.90 22.02
CA ARG A 71 -2.13 -7.65 23.43
C ARG A 71 -3.44 -6.92 23.68
N LEU A 72 -3.91 -6.08 22.76
CA LEU A 72 -5.12 -5.27 22.98
C LEU A 72 -6.31 -5.79 22.17
N LEU A 73 -6.11 -6.13 20.89
CA LEU A 73 -7.21 -6.52 20.00
C LEU A 73 -7.58 -7.98 20.15
N VAL A 74 -6.63 -8.92 20.06
CA VAL A 74 -6.89 -10.36 20.18
C VAL A 74 -7.68 -10.71 21.44
N PRO A 75 -7.29 -10.31 22.67
CA PRO A 75 -8.05 -10.67 23.88
C PRO A 75 -9.42 -10.00 23.96
N ARG A 76 -9.59 -8.80 23.41
CA ARG A 76 -10.91 -8.13 23.35
C ARG A 76 -11.83 -8.79 22.33
N LEU A 77 -11.30 -9.10 21.15
CA LEU A 77 -12.04 -9.76 20.08
C LEU A 77 -12.38 -11.19 20.48
N ARG A 78 -11.48 -11.94 21.13
CA ARG A 78 -11.76 -13.28 21.64
C ARG A 78 -12.95 -13.30 22.60
N LYS A 79 -13.12 -12.25 23.43
CA LYS A 79 -14.27 -12.09 24.33
C LYS A 79 -15.59 -11.80 23.60
N VAL A 80 -15.53 -11.17 22.42
CA VAL A 80 -16.74 -10.73 21.67
C VAL A 80 -17.12 -11.70 20.55
N THR A 81 -16.15 -12.16 19.76
CA THR A 81 -16.39 -13.04 18.60
C THR A 81 -16.26 -14.52 18.93
N GLY A 82 -15.69 -14.88 20.09
CA GLY A 82 -15.44 -16.28 20.47
C GLY A 82 -14.44 -17.01 19.58
N LYS A 83 -13.76 -16.31 18.66
CA LYS A 83 -12.71 -16.86 17.79
C LYS A 83 -11.33 -16.58 18.39
N ASP A 84 -10.46 -17.58 18.39
CA ASP A 84 -9.13 -17.49 19.00
C ASP A 84 -8.25 -16.39 18.37
N GLU A 85 -8.45 -16.07 17.09
CA GLU A 85 -7.70 -15.02 16.36
C GLU A 85 -8.41 -13.66 16.29
N GLY A 86 -9.61 -13.53 16.86
CA GLY A 86 -10.40 -12.31 16.85
C GLY A 86 -11.07 -11.98 15.50
N PHE A 87 -10.29 -11.51 14.52
CA PHE A 87 -10.73 -11.27 13.13
C PHE A 87 -10.43 -12.48 12.24
N THR A 88 -11.27 -12.72 11.22
CA THR A 88 -10.93 -13.69 10.18
C THR A 88 -9.80 -13.17 9.29
N LEU A 89 -9.00 -14.09 8.70
CA LEU A 89 -7.90 -13.71 7.81
C LEU A 89 -8.36 -12.85 6.63
N LEU A 90 -9.49 -13.20 6.00
CA LEU A 90 -10.08 -12.41 4.91
C LEU A 90 -10.53 -11.01 5.38
N GLN A 91 -11.04 -10.86 6.61
CA GLN A 91 -11.37 -9.53 7.15
C GLN A 91 -10.13 -8.68 7.37
N ARG A 92 -9.05 -9.25 7.93
CA ARG A 92 -7.77 -8.54 8.11
C ARG A 92 -7.21 -8.11 6.76
N GLN A 93 -7.24 -9.00 5.77
CA GLN A 93 -6.80 -8.70 4.41
C GLN A 93 -7.63 -7.57 3.79
N GLY A 94 -8.96 -7.61 3.92
CA GLY A 94 -9.85 -6.57 3.44
C GLY A 94 -9.60 -5.20 4.09
N ILE A 95 -9.38 -5.17 5.41
CA ILE A 95 -9.03 -3.94 6.14
C ILE A 95 -7.74 -3.35 5.57
N GLY A 96 -6.73 -4.19 5.33
CA GLY A 96 -5.49 -3.76 4.69
C GLY A 96 -5.70 -3.14 3.30
N ILE A 97 -6.48 -3.78 2.42
CA ILE A 97 -6.78 -3.23 1.09
C ILE A 97 -7.54 -1.89 1.18
N ALA A 98 -8.48 -1.76 2.12
CA ALA A 98 -9.19 -0.51 2.35
C ALA A 98 -8.23 0.59 2.84
N LEU A 99 -7.36 0.27 3.80
CA LEU A 99 -6.39 1.22 4.35
C LEU A 99 -5.36 1.67 3.31
N SER A 100 -4.88 0.80 2.42
CA SER A 100 -3.98 1.23 1.33
C SER A 100 -4.68 2.20 0.37
N THR A 101 -5.97 1.99 0.10
CA THR A 101 -6.77 2.91 -0.70
C THR A 101 -6.90 4.27 -0.01
N VAL A 102 -7.19 4.28 1.29
CA VAL A 102 -7.21 5.52 2.10
C VAL A 102 -5.84 6.21 2.09
N ALA A 103 -4.75 5.45 2.21
CA ALA A 103 -3.39 6.00 2.13
C ALA A 103 -3.15 6.70 0.78
N MET A 104 -3.61 6.13 -0.34
CA MET A 104 -3.48 6.77 -1.67
C MET A 104 -4.32 8.04 -1.79
N ILE A 105 -5.52 8.07 -1.21
CA ILE A 105 -6.36 9.28 -1.19
C ILE A 105 -5.67 10.38 -0.37
N VAL A 106 -5.14 10.05 0.80
CA VAL A 106 -4.37 10.99 1.63
C VAL A 106 -3.15 11.50 0.86
N SER A 107 -2.40 10.62 0.17
CA SER A 107 -1.28 11.02 -0.69
C SER A 107 -1.69 11.98 -1.80
N ALA A 108 -2.82 11.73 -2.46
CA ALA A 108 -3.33 12.61 -3.51
C ALA A 108 -3.65 14.02 -2.99
N VAL A 109 -4.31 14.12 -1.83
CA VAL A 109 -4.66 15.40 -1.20
C VAL A 109 -3.41 16.14 -0.69
N VAL A 110 -2.47 15.42 -0.08
CA VAL A 110 -1.20 16.00 0.40
C VAL A 110 -0.38 16.54 -0.77
N GLU A 111 -0.32 15.81 -1.88
CA GLU A 111 0.43 16.22 -3.06
C GLU A 111 -0.20 17.42 -3.77
N ASP A 112 -1.53 17.44 -3.89
CA ASP A 112 -2.26 18.59 -4.44
C ASP A 112 -1.95 19.86 -3.63
N ARG A 113 -1.99 19.76 -2.30
CA ARG A 113 -1.63 20.86 -1.41
C ARG A 113 -0.15 21.26 -1.51
N ARG A 114 0.76 20.28 -1.59
CA ARG A 114 2.21 20.55 -1.73
C ARG A 114 2.50 21.32 -3.01
N ARG A 115 1.86 20.92 -4.11
CA ARG A 115 1.98 21.53 -5.43
C ARG A 115 1.37 22.94 -5.45
N ASP A 116 0.18 23.12 -4.87
CA ASP A 116 -0.44 24.45 -4.80
C ASP A 116 0.43 25.45 -4.03
N ILE A 117 1.03 25.03 -2.92
CA ILE A 117 2.01 25.83 -2.17
C ILE A 117 3.25 26.14 -3.01
N ALA A 118 3.78 25.16 -3.76
CA ALA A 118 4.97 25.36 -4.60
C ALA A 118 4.75 26.32 -5.78
N LEU A 119 3.51 26.45 -6.25
CA LEU A 119 3.14 27.33 -7.35
C LEU A 119 2.76 28.74 -6.88
N ASN A 120 2.16 28.87 -5.69
CA ASN A 120 1.63 30.13 -5.19
C ASN A 120 2.55 30.85 -4.19
N GLN A 121 3.55 30.16 -3.62
CA GLN A 121 4.48 30.71 -2.64
C GLN A 121 5.93 30.69 -3.15
N PRO A 122 6.80 31.59 -2.64
CA PRO A 122 8.22 31.55 -2.98
C PRO A 122 8.84 30.22 -2.52
N ASN A 123 9.42 29.50 -3.48
CA ASN A 123 10.13 28.25 -3.20
C ASN A 123 11.36 28.52 -2.33
N ILE A 124 11.62 27.65 -1.35
CA ILE A 124 12.72 27.87 -0.39
C ILE A 124 14.09 27.42 -0.93
N GLY A 125 14.11 26.85 -2.13
CA GLY A 125 15.31 26.43 -2.83
C GLY A 125 14.99 25.63 -4.08
N THR A 126 16.01 25.08 -4.72
CA THR A 126 15.91 24.18 -5.86
C THR A 126 16.56 22.84 -5.53
N THR A 127 15.90 21.74 -5.91
CA THR A 127 16.47 20.40 -5.82
C THR A 127 17.64 20.26 -6.80
N GLN A 128 18.44 19.21 -6.62
CA GLN A 128 19.53 18.84 -7.55
C GLN A 128 19.04 18.59 -8.99
N THR A 129 17.75 18.30 -9.16
CA THR A 129 17.08 18.09 -10.45
C THR A 129 16.46 19.38 -11.02
N GLY A 130 16.67 20.53 -10.36
CA GLY A 130 16.16 21.83 -10.81
C GLY A 130 14.69 22.12 -10.47
N GLY A 131 14.02 21.28 -9.69
CA GLY A 131 12.65 21.50 -9.23
C GLY A 131 12.60 22.39 -7.99
N GLY A 132 11.62 23.29 -7.91
CA GLY A 132 11.42 24.14 -6.73
C GLY A 132 11.11 23.32 -5.46
N ILE A 133 11.71 23.67 -4.32
CA ILE A 133 11.37 23.06 -3.03
C ILE A 133 10.18 23.82 -2.45
N SER A 134 9.05 23.11 -2.30
CA SER A 134 7.84 23.65 -1.68
C SER A 134 8.10 24.02 -0.23
N ALA A 135 7.51 25.11 0.23
CA ALA A 135 7.58 25.52 1.63
C ALA A 135 6.80 24.60 2.59
N MET A 136 6.08 23.63 2.05
CA MET A 136 5.36 22.63 2.84
C MET A 136 6.34 21.69 3.55
N SER A 137 6.11 21.48 4.84
CA SER A 137 6.90 20.53 5.63
C SER A 137 6.70 19.09 5.17
N SER A 138 7.80 18.35 4.99
CA SER A 138 7.77 16.93 4.62
C SER A 138 7.07 16.04 5.66
N PHE A 139 6.85 16.51 6.89
CA PHE A 139 6.10 15.77 7.92
C PHE A 139 4.64 15.49 7.54
N TRP A 140 4.08 16.22 6.56
CA TRP A 140 2.77 15.90 6.00
C TRP A 140 2.72 14.57 5.25
N MET A 141 3.86 13.93 4.99
CA MET A 141 3.94 12.56 4.44
C MET A 141 3.85 11.49 5.52
N VAL A 142 3.95 11.85 6.80
CA VAL A 142 3.84 10.89 7.91
C VAL A 142 2.45 10.23 7.95
N PRO A 143 1.31 10.94 7.85
CA PRO A 143 -0.01 10.32 7.88
C PRO A 143 -0.21 9.21 6.84
N GLN A 144 0.11 9.48 5.57
CA GLN A 144 0.01 8.49 4.49
C GLN A 144 0.93 7.27 4.74
N LEU A 145 2.13 7.48 5.29
CA LEU A 145 3.07 6.39 5.60
C LEU A 145 2.62 5.57 6.80
N MET A 146 2.07 6.20 7.83
CA MET A 146 1.52 5.50 9.00
C MET A 146 0.31 4.62 8.60
N ILE A 147 -0.59 5.16 7.77
CA ILE A 147 -1.74 4.41 7.26
C ILE A 147 -1.28 3.24 6.37
N LEU A 148 -0.27 3.46 5.51
CA LEU A 148 0.30 2.40 4.68
C LEU A 148 0.97 1.30 5.52
N GLY A 149 1.77 1.67 6.54
CA GLY A 149 2.40 0.68 7.43
C GLY A 149 1.37 -0.13 8.21
N LEU A 150 0.28 0.51 8.66
CA LEU A 150 -0.85 -0.19 9.28
C LEU A 150 -1.54 -1.13 8.29
N SER A 151 -1.75 -0.68 7.05
CA SER A 151 -2.30 -1.46 5.95
C SER A 151 -1.46 -2.73 5.70
N GLU A 152 -0.14 -2.61 5.63
CA GLU A 152 0.76 -3.75 5.47
C GLU A 152 0.68 -4.72 6.63
N ALA A 153 0.65 -4.21 7.86
CA ALA A 153 0.55 -5.05 9.06
C ALA A 153 -0.73 -5.89 9.07
N PHE A 154 -1.85 -5.34 8.59
CA PHE A 154 -3.09 -6.09 8.43
C PHE A 154 -3.05 -7.06 7.24
N ASN A 155 -2.60 -6.60 6.08
CA ASN A 155 -2.69 -7.34 4.82
C ASN A 155 -1.63 -8.45 4.72
N LEU A 156 -0.35 -8.07 4.83
CA LEU A 156 0.80 -8.96 4.59
C LEU A 156 0.75 -10.19 5.51
N ILE A 157 0.55 -9.95 6.81
CA ILE A 157 0.48 -11.01 7.81
C ILE A 157 -0.69 -11.95 7.50
N SER A 158 -1.87 -11.39 7.21
CA SER A 158 -3.06 -12.18 6.90
C SER A 158 -2.93 -12.98 5.59
N GLN A 159 -2.27 -12.45 4.57
CA GLN A 159 -2.03 -13.14 3.30
C GLN A 159 -1.12 -14.34 3.50
N ILE A 160 0.01 -14.15 4.17
CA ILE A 160 0.96 -15.23 4.45
C ILE A 160 0.25 -16.34 5.22
N GLU A 161 -0.41 -15.99 6.32
CA GLU A 161 -1.11 -16.95 7.16
C GLU A 161 -2.24 -17.69 6.40
N PHE A 162 -2.95 -16.98 5.52
CA PHE A 162 -3.96 -17.58 4.65
C PHE A 162 -3.37 -18.59 3.67
N TYR A 163 -2.24 -18.27 3.03
CA TYR A 163 -1.57 -19.22 2.11
C TYR A 163 -1.10 -20.47 2.86
N TYR A 164 -0.51 -20.31 4.05
CA TYR A 164 -0.05 -21.43 4.86
C TYR A 164 -1.19 -22.31 5.40
N LYS A 165 -2.39 -21.74 5.67
CA LYS A 165 -3.55 -22.52 6.13
C LYS A 165 -4.28 -23.26 5.00
N GLU A 166 -4.37 -22.67 3.82
CA GLU A 166 -5.12 -23.28 2.72
C GLU A 166 -4.28 -24.33 1.95
N ILE A 167 -2.97 -24.09 1.81
CA ILE A 167 -2.05 -24.97 1.08
C ILE A 167 -1.62 -26.15 1.98
N PRO A 168 -1.58 -27.40 1.45
CA PRO A 168 -1.14 -28.57 2.20
C PRO A 168 0.26 -28.42 2.81
N GLU A 169 0.50 -29.09 3.95
CA GLU A 169 1.75 -28.96 4.70
C GLU A 169 3.02 -29.33 3.90
N HIS A 170 2.92 -30.31 3.00
CA HIS A 170 4.03 -30.71 2.14
C HIS A 170 4.32 -29.72 1.00
N MET A 171 3.47 -28.70 0.80
CA MET A 171 3.62 -27.64 -0.21
C MET A 171 3.86 -26.26 0.43
N ARG A 172 4.31 -26.20 1.70
CA ARG A 172 4.57 -24.93 2.41
C ARG A 172 5.57 -24.00 1.71
N SER A 173 6.51 -24.54 0.94
CA SER A 173 7.42 -23.72 0.10
C SER A 173 6.67 -22.95 -0.98
N VAL A 174 5.63 -23.54 -1.57
CA VAL A 174 4.76 -22.90 -2.58
C VAL A 174 3.96 -21.75 -1.95
N ALA A 175 3.47 -21.91 -0.71
CA ALA A 175 2.78 -20.85 0.02
C ALA A 175 3.66 -19.60 0.22
N GLY A 176 4.93 -19.80 0.61
CA GLY A 176 5.90 -18.72 0.72
C GLY A 176 6.21 -18.08 -0.64
N ALA A 177 6.40 -18.89 -1.69
CA ALA A 177 6.67 -18.40 -3.04
C ALA A 177 5.54 -17.52 -3.59
N LEU A 178 4.27 -17.87 -3.32
CA LEU A 178 3.11 -17.09 -3.77
C LEU A 178 3.11 -15.64 -3.25
N ALA A 179 3.59 -15.42 -2.03
CA ALA A 179 3.71 -14.07 -1.47
C ALA A 179 4.75 -13.24 -2.25
N PHE A 180 5.91 -13.82 -2.55
CA PHE A 180 6.93 -13.17 -3.38
C PHE A 180 6.50 -12.99 -4.82
N CYS A 181 5.76 -13.94 -5.40
CA CYS A 181 5.16 -13.78 -6.72
C CYS A 181 4.17 -12.61 -6.76
N ASN A 182 3.34 -12.43 -5.72
CA ASN A 182 2.46 -11.28 -5.60
C ASN A 182 3.24 -9.96 -5.58
N LEU A 183 4.31 -9.89 -4.79
CA LEU A 183 5.16 -8.71 -4.73
C LEU A 183 5.83 -8.43 -6.09
N ALA A 184 6.36 -9.46 -6.75
CA ALA A 184 7.01 -9.33 -8.05
C ALA A 184 6.02 -8.86 -9.12
N LEU A 185 4.86 -9.50 -9.24
CA LEU A 185 3.81 -9.10 -10.17
C LEU A 185 3.28 -7.69 -9.87
N GLY A 186 3.17 -7.32 -8.59
CA GLY A 186 2.81 -5.97 -8.18
C GLY A 186 3.83 -4.92 -8.66
N ASN A 187 5.13 -5.22 -8.57
CA ASN A 187 6.19 -4.36 -9.11
C ASN A 187 6.13 -4.25 -10.64
N TYR A 188 5.93 -5.36 -11.36
CA TYR A 188 5.78 -5.33 -12.81
C TYR A 188 4.55 -4.53 -13.24
N LEU A 189 3.41 -4.74 -12.58
CA LEU A 189 2.17 -4.01 -12.85
C LEU A 189 2.33 -2.52 -12.53
N SER A 190 3.02 -2.19 -11.43
CA SER A 190 3.38 -0.83 -11.06
C SER A 190 4.19 -0.14 -12.17
N GLY A 191 5.28 -0.77 -12.64
CA GLY A 191 6.10 -0.24 -13.73
C GLY A 191 5.34 -0.13 -15.06
N PHE A 192 4.46 -1.09 -15.36
CA PHE A 192 3.59 -1.04 -16.53
C PHE A 192 2.62 0.13 -16.48
N LEU A 193 1.97 0.37 -15.33
CA LEU A 193 1.09 1.52 -15.12
C LEU A 193 1.85 2.85 -15.26
N THR A 194 3.02 2.96 -14.64
CA THR A 194 3.92 4.12 -14.78
C THR A 194 4.25 4.37 -16.26
N THR A 195 4.55 3.32 -17.03
CA THR A 195 4.85 3.42 -18.46
C THR A 195 3.64 3.89 -19.28
N ILE A 196 2.45 3.36 -19.01
CA ILE A 196 1.21 3.80 -19.66
C ILE A 196 0.96 5.28 -19.38
N VAL A 197 1.04 5.69 -18.12
CA VAL A 197 0.84 7.09 -17.72
C VAL A 197 1.87 7.99 -18.38
N HIS A 198 3.14 7.57 -18.43
CA HIS A 198 4.18 8.36 -19.09
C HIS A 198 3.94 8.50 -20.60
N ARG A 199 3.52 7.43 -21.30
CA ARG A 199 3.19 7.50 -22.73
C ARG A 199 1.95 8.33 -23.03
N THR A 200 0.92 8.22 -22.20
CA THR A 200 -0.36 8.91 -22.41
C THR A 200 -0.31 10.39 -22.03
N THR A 201 0.44 10.73 -20.99
CA THR A 201 0.48 12.10 -20.44
C THR A 201 1.75 12.87 -20.81
N GLY A 202 2.79 12.18 -21.31
CA GLY A 202 4.10 12.78 -21.60
C GLY A 202 4.10 13.84 -22.70
N ALA A 203 3.15 13.80 -23.64
CA ALA A 203 2.99 14.83 -24.67
C ALA A 203 2.22 16.07 -24.20
N GLY A 204 1.62 16.02 -22.99
CA GLY A 204 0.78 17.08 -22.42
C GLY A 204 1.17 17.42 -20.98
N GLN A 205 0.24 17.28 -20.03
CA GLN A 205 0.43 17.62 -18.60
C GLN A 205 1.30 16.63 -17.80
N ASN A 206 2.28 15.97 -18.44
CA ASN A 206 3.18 14.92 -17.92
C ASN A 206 3.02 14.64 -16.42
N TRP A 207 2.17 13.67 -16.06
CA TRP A 207 1.79 13.44 -14.66
C TRP A 207 3.00 13.04 -13.80
N LEU A 208 3.99 12.41 -14.43
CA LEU A 208 5.20 11.87 -13.82
C LEU A 208 6.44 12.62 -14.29
N ALA A 209 6.36 13.95 -14.32
CA ALA A 209 7.50 14.80 -14.63
C ALA A 209 8.62 14.65 -13.57
N GLN A 210 9.88 14.82 -13.99
CA GLN A 210 11.04 14.82 -13.08
C GLN A 210 10.93 15.92 -12.00
N ASP A 211 10.31 17.03 -12.36
CA ASP A 211 9.91 18.10 -11.45
C ASP A 211 8.44 17.88 -11.06
N LEU A 212 8.18 17.55 -9.78
CA LEU A 212 6.85 17.21 -9.31
C LEU A 212 5.94 18.44 -9.31
N ASN A 213 6.50 19.64 -9.21
CA ASN A 213 5.70 20.87 -9.27
C ASN A 213 5.09 21.09 -10.66
N LYS A 214 5.80 20.64 -11.70
CA LYS A 214 5.31 20.67 -13.09
C LYS A 214 4.44 19.46 -13.41
N GLY A 215 4.65 18.36 -12.71
CA GLY A 215 3.85 17.15 -12.81
C GLY A 215 2.48 17.28 -12.13
N ARG A 216 1.66 16.25 -12.37
CA ARG A 216 0.35 16.04 -11.74
C ARG A 216 0.35 14.70 -11.01
N LEU A 217 1.27 14.55 -10.05
CA LEU A 217 1.39 13.33 -9.26
C LEU A 217 0.11 13.08 -8.43
N ASP A 218 -0.61 14.14 -8.07
CA ASP A 218 -1.96 14.10 -7.48
C ASP A 218 -2.92 13.23 -8.32
N LEU A 219 -2.97 13.43 -9.64
CA LEU A 219 -3.83 12.65 -10.54
C LEU A 219 -3.40 11.19 -10.63
N PHE A 220 -2.10 10.93 -10.57
CA PHE A 220 -1.58 9.57 -10.54
C PHE A 220 -1.98 8.84 -9.24
N TYR A 221 -1.93 9.51 -8.09
CA TYR A 221 -2.42 8.95 -6.84
C TYR A 221 -3.94 8.74 -6.84
N TRP A 222 -4.72 9.66 -7.41
CA TRP A 222 -6.17 9.46 -7.60
C TRP A 222 -6.48 8.27 -8.49
N MET A 223 -5.71 8.05 -9.57
CA MET A 223 -5.85 6.87 -10.43
C MET A 223 -5.59 5.58 -9.65
N ILE A 224 -4.52 5.52 -8.87
CA ILE A 224 -4.20 4.35 -8.03
C ILE A 224 -5.27 4.15 -6.95
N ALA A 225 -5.78 5.22 -6.34
CA ALA A 225 -6.88 5.15 -5.39
C ALA A 225 -8.15 4.55 -6.04
N GLY A 226 -8.49 4.96 -7.27
CA GLY A 226 -9.60 4.38 -8.02
C GLY A 226 -9.42 2.89 -8.30
N ILE A 227 -8.21 2.48 -8.71
CA ILE A 227 -7.85 1.07 -8.86
C ILE A 227 -7.94 0.32 -7.52
N GLY A 228 -7.55 0.96 -6.41
CA GLY A 228 -7.66 0.43 -5.05
C GLY A 228 -9.10 0.19 -4.61
N VAL A 229 -10.01 1.15 -4.88
CA VAL A 229 -11.46 0.99 -4.61
C VAL A 229 -12.01 -0.18 -5.42
N PHE A 230 -11.68 -0.27 -6.71
CA PHE A 230 -12.09 -1.39 -7.55
C PHE A 230 -11.57 -2.72 -7.00
N ASN A 231 -10.30 -2.77 -6.59
CA ASN A 231 -9.70 -3.95 -5.97
C ASN A 231 -10.39 -4.33 -4.67
N PHE A 232 -10.79 -3.37 -3.84
CA PHE A 232 -11.53 -3.63 -2.61
C PHE A 232 -12.90 -4.25 -2.90
N VAL A 233 -13.63 -3.74 -3.89
CA VAL A 233 -14.92 -4.31 -4.32
C VAL A 233 -14.72 -5.71 -4.88
N TYR A 234 -13.72 -5.91 -5.74
CA TYR A 234 -13.37 -7.21 -6.29
C TYR A 234 -13.00 -8.20 -5.17
N PHE A 235 -12.19 -7.79 -4.19
CA PHE A 235 -11.86 -8.57 -3.01
C PHE A 235 -13.10 -8.97 -2.20
N MET A 236 -14.05 -8.05 -1.97
CA MET A 236 -15.28 -8.37 -1.27
C MET A 236 -16.11 -9.44 -2.01
N ILE A 237 -16.18 -9.37 -3.35
CA ILE A 237 -16.87 -10.38 -4.17
C ILE A 237 -16.16 -11.73 -4.04
N CYS A 238 -14.83 -11.75 -4.21
CA CYS A 238 -14.03 -12.96 -4.06
C CYS A 238 -14.15 -13.56 -2.65
N ALA A 239 -14.08 -12.74 -1.60
CA ALA A 239 -14.19 -13.18 -0.21
C ALA A 239 -15.57 -13.73 0.13
N ARG A 240 -16.65 -13.19 -0.47
CA ARG A 240 -18.01 -13.74 -0.32
C ARG A 240 -18.20 -15.07 -1.03
N TRP A 241 -17.57 -15.24 -2.19
CA TRP A 241 -17.63 -16.48 -2.97
C TRP A 241 -16.66 -17.54 -2.44
N TYR A 242 -15.62 -17.13 -1.72
CA TYR A 242 -14.65 -18.01 -1.09
C TYR A 242 -15.29 -18.72 0.11
N ARG A 243 -15.71 -19.98 -0.10
CA ARG A 243 -15.96 -20.88 1.03
C ARG A 243 -14.61 -21.29 1.62
N PHE A 244 -14.47 -21.35 2.94
CA PHE A 244 -13.29 -21.95 3.58
C PHE A 244 -13.25 -23.47 3.33
N LYS A 245 -12.06 -24.06 3.37
CA LYS A 245 -11.88 -25.52 3.35
C LYS A 245 -12.45 -26.09 4.67
N GLY A 246 -13.58 -26.81 4.59
CA GLY A 246 -14.23 -27.45 5.77
C GLY A 246 -15.75 -27.25 5.89
N THR A 247 -16.38 -26.34 5.15
CA THR A 247 -17.86 -26.16 5.20
C THR A 247 -18.62 -27.16 4.32
N ARG A 248 -18.14 -28.41 4.26
CA ARG A 248 -18.79 -29.50 3.52
C ARG A 248 -19.20 -30.67 4.39
N ASP A 249 -19.22 -30.48 5.70
CA ASP A 249 -19.83 -31.39 6.68
C ASP A 249 -20.70 -30.60 7.66
N ALA A 250 -21.88 -30.18 7.20
CA ALA A 250 -23.06 -29.86 8.00
C ALA A 250 -24.30 -29.91 7.11
#